data_AF-A0A1P8WMH9-F1
#
_entry.id   AF-A0A1P8WMH9-F1
#
_cell.length_a   1.000
_cell.length_b   1.000
_cell.length_c   1.000
_cell.angle_alpha   90.00
_cell.angle_beta   90.00
_cell.angle_gamma   90.00
#
_symmetry.space_group_name_H-M   'P 1'
#
loop_
_entity.id
_entity.type
_entity.pdbx_description
1 polymer ?
#
loop_
_entity_poly.entity_id
_entity_poly.type
_entity_poly.pdbx_seq_one_letter_code
_entity_poly.pdbx_strand_id
1 'polypeptide(L)'
;MKIQPLHLTAVAALLISLPSANAVDSATRRSDNVTLRGKFTTMDPTKIVIERSNGGDVTVAVSNLKVVRFDGEPLNLNQARSNERSGGLEKALSIIQEVSRSGVSDKRLKTELQFLTARIMGKQALADPTKAAAAQEVLQKFRTENKTNFRYLEATLLLASVQSAAGAVDEAKTLLQEVQQAPVTGYQLQAGVDLGRLLLQAGDAAGAQAAFDSVIQKSQGDESAAGALYDSMLGKAACLQLQNSVDEAIAILEDVISKSPASETRTLAEAWVRKGDCLRQKNETKAALMAYLHVDVLYPGEPAQHAEALARLTELWGPTGHEDRAIEASARLTERYPNSPWAKKGGAGG
;
A
#
# COMPACT_ATOMS: atom_id res chain seq x y z
N MET A 1 -24.68 -84.92 -7.06
CA MET A 1 -23.66 -83.90 -7.38
C MET A 1 -24.12 -83.13 -8.62
N LYS A 2 -24.69 -81.94 -8.43
CA LYS A 2 -25.04 -81.00 -9.50
C LYS A 2 -24.75 -79.59 -8.96
N ILE A 3 -23.83 -78.90 -9.62
CA ILE A 3 -23.37 -77.54 -9.32
C ILE A 3 -24.34 -76.57 -10.03
N GLN A 4 -24.93 -75.62 -9.31
CA GLN A 4 -25.75 -74.54 -9.89
C GLN A 4 -24.89 -73.30 -10.20
N PRO A 5 -25.18 -72.56 -11.28
CA PRO A 5 -24.35 -71.47 -11.76
C PRO A 5 -24.58 -70.15 -11.02
N LEU A 6 -23.48 -69.41 -10.84
CA LEU A 6 -23.38 -68.09 -10.24
C LEU A 6 -23.87 -67.02 -11.25
N HIS A 7 -24.89 -66.25 -10.89
CA HIS A 7 -25.34 -65.11 -11.70
C HIS A 7 -24.44 -63.89 -11.47
N LEU A 8 -23.81 -63.41 -12.54
CA LEU A 8 -22.97 -62.22 -12.58
C LEU A 8 -23.86 -60.99 -12.86
N THR A 9 -24.17 -60.20 -11.83
CA THR A 9 -24.84 -58.89 -11.97
C THR A 9 -23.84 -57.84 -12.43
N ALA A 10 -24.03 -57.32 -13.65
CA ALA A 10 -23.30 -56.19 -14.19
C ALA A 10 -23.74 -54.88 -13.51
N VAL A 11 -22.82 -54.21 -12.82
CA VAL A 11 -23.03 -52.88 -12.25
C VAL A 11 -22.66 -51.85 -13.33
N ALA A 12 -23.67 -51.16 -13.86
CA ALA A 12 -23.47 -50.02 -14.75
C ALA A 12 -22.99 -48.81 -13.94
N ALA A 13 -21.73 -48.41 -14.14
CA ALA A 13 -21.17 -47.20 -13.54
C ALA A 13 -21.76 -45.97 -14.25
N LEU A 14 -22.67 -45.28 -13.56
CA LEU A 14 -23.22 -43.99 -13.98
C LEU A 14 -22.11 -42.93 -13.79
N LEU A 15 -21.45 -42.55 -14.88
CA LEU A 15 -20.56 -41.38 -14.92
C LEU A 15 -21.40 -40.11 -14.72
N ILE A 16 -21.50 -39.65 -13.47
CA ILE A 16 -22.01 -38.32 -13.16
C ILE A 16 -20.94 -37.33 -13.61
N SER A 17 -21.15 -36.69 -14.76
CA SER A 17 -20.40 -35.50 -15.14
C SER A 17 -20.69 -34.40 -14.11
N LEU A 18 -19.79 -34.22 -13.15
CA LEU A 18 -19.77 -33.02 -12.31
C LEU A 18 -19.70 -31.82 -13.26
N PRO A 19 -20.61 -30.84 -13.15
CA PRO A 19 -20.51 -29.64 -13.97
C PRO A 19 -19.15 -29.00 -13.67
N SER A 20 -18.32 -28.89 -14.71
CA SER A 20 -17.12 -28.06 -14.70
C SER A 20 -17.51 -26.73 -14.09
N ALA A 21 -16.83 -26.29 -13.03
CA ALA A 21 -17.01 -24.94 -12.53
C ALA A 21 -16.66 -24.00 -13.69
N ASN A 22 -17.69 -23.45 -14.35
CA ASN A 22 -17.48 -22.55 -15.47
C ASN A 22 -16.65 -21.38 -14.95
N ALA A 23 -15.44 -21.24 -15.48
CA ALA A 23 -14.63 -20.07 -15.22
C ALA A 23 -15.45 -18.84 -15.66
N VAL A 24 -15.40 -17.78 -14.85
CA VAL A 24 -16.15 -16.54 -15.05
C VAL A 24 -15.32 -15.41 -14.46
N ASP A 25 -15.47 -14.20 -15.00
CA ASP A 25 -14.78 -13.04 -14.45
C ASP A 25 -15.13 -12.88 -12.96
N SER A 26 -14.18 -12.38 -12.17
CA SER A 26 -14.39 -12.13 -10.76
C SER A 26 -13.63 -10.95 -10.20
N ALA A 27 -14.26 -10.24 -9.27
CA ALA A 27 -13.65 -9.13 -8.55
C ALA A 27 -13.81 -9.34 -7.04
N THR A 28 -12.70 -9.24 -6.30
CA THR A 28 -12.71 -9.27 -4.84
C THR A 28 -12.69 -7.83 -4.32
N ARG A 29 -13.63 -7.50 -3.44
CA ARG A 29 -13.68 -6.20 -2.76
C ARG A 29 -12.64 -6.09 -1.66
N ARG A 30 -12.11 -4.89 -1.47
CA ARG A 30 -11.13 -4.57 -0.43
C ARG A 30 -11.79 -4.48 0.95
N SER A 31 -12.96 -3.84 1.01
CA SER A 31 -13.75 -3.58 2.23
C SER A 31 -14.12 -4.84 3.01
N ASP A 32 -14.59 -5.89 2.34
CA ASP A 32 -15.17 -7.08 3.00
C ASP A 32 -14.61 -8.41 2.50
N ASN A 33 -13.61 -8.37 1.61
CA ASN A 33 -13.02 -9.56 0.97
C ASN A 33 -14.03 -10.44 0.19
N VAL A 34 -15.24 -9.94 -0.07
CA VAL A 34 -16.23 -10.70 -0.83
C VAL A 34 -15.80 -10.76 -2.29
N THR A 35 -15.83 -11.97 -2.85
CA THR A 35 -15.57 -12.20 -4.27
C THR A 35 -16.87 -12.27 -5.04
N LEU A 36 -17.06 -11.32 -5.94
CA LEU A 36 -18.16 -11.26 -6.88
C LEU A 36 -17.77 -11.98 -8.16
N ARG A 37 -18.69 -12.77 -8.72
CA ARG A 37 -18.50 -13.54 -9.96
C ARG A 37 -19.61 -13.19 -10.94
N GLY A 38 -19.26 -13.03 -12.20
CA GLY A 38 -20.18 -12.65 -13.26
C GLY A 38 -19.45 -12.04 -14.45
N LYS A 39 -20.18 -11.72 -15.52
CA LYS A 39 -19.57 -11.12 -16.71
C LYS A 39 -19.28 -9.65 -16.45
N PHE A 40 -18.08 -9.18 -16.78
CA PHE A 40 -17.79 -7.75 -16.74
C PHE A 40 -18.41 -7.03 -17.94
N THR A 41 -19.37 -6.13 -17.68
CA THR A 41 -20.08 -5.36 -18.70
C THR A 41 -19.53 -3.95 -18.86
N THR A 42 -18.89 -3.41 -17.83
CA THR A 42 -18.18 -2.11 -17.85
C THR A 42 -16.89 -2.22 -17.05
N MET A 43 -15.82 -1.63 -17.56
CA MET A 43 -14.53 -1.50 -16.88
C MET A 43 -13.91 -0.15 -17.27
N ASP A 44 -14.18 0.86 -16.47
CA ASP A 44 -13.72 2.24 -16.71
C ASP A 44 -12.88 2.75 -15.51
N PRO A 45 -12.25 3.93 -15.57
CA PRO A 45 -11.39 4.44 -14.50
C PRO A 45 -12.11 4.71 -13.17
N THR A 46 -13.44 4.55 -13.11
CA THR A 46 -14.26 4.80 -11.91
C THR A 46 -14.83 3.51 -11.33
N LYS A 47 -15.17 2.52 -12.16
CA LYS A 47 -15.87 1.31 -11.71
C LYS A 47 -15.70 0.10 -12.62
N ILE A 48 -16.03 -1.07 -12.06
CA ILE A 48 -16.37 -2.29 -12.79
C ILE A 48 -17.85 -2.63 -12.52
N VAL A 49 -18.59 -2.97 -13.57
CA VAL A 49 -19.97 -3.50 -13.46
C VAL A 49 -19.96 -4.99 -13.80
N ILE A 50 -20.57 -5.79 -12.92
CA ILE A 50 -20.58 -7.25 -12.96
C ILE A 50 -22.02 -7.72 -13.10
N GLU A 51 -22.35 -8.31 -14.25
CA GLU A 51 -23.63 -8.99 -14.52
C GLU A 51 -23.58 -10.39 -13.91
N ARG A 52 -24.39 -10.63 -12.87
CA ARG A 52 -24.42 -11.91 -12.15
C ARG A 52 -25.29 -12.93 -12.88
N SER A 53 -25.05 -14.22 -12.61
CA SER A 53 -25.82 -15.32 -13.18
C SER A 53 -27.32 -15.32 -12.82
N ASN A 54 -27.71 -14.59 -11.76
CA ASN A 54 -29.11 -14.39 -11.38
C ASN A 54 -29.77 -13.19 -12.08
N GLY A 55 -29.11 -12.56 -13.06
CA GLY A 55 -29.62 -11.44 -13.85
C GLY A 55 -29.50 -10.06 -13.19
N GLY A 56 -28.87 -9.97 -12.02
CA GLY A 56 -28.64 -8.69 -11.34
C GLY A 56 -27.23 -8.11 -11.59
N ASP A 57 -27.16 -6.79 -11.79
CA ASP A 57 -25.88 -6.07 -11.91
C ASP A 57 -25.37 -5.61 -10.55
N VAL A 58 -24.05 -5.70 -10.36
CA VAL A 58 -23.37 -5.09 -9.22
C VAL A 58 -22.22 -4.23 -9.68
N THR A 59 -22.22 -2.98 -9.19
CA THR A 59 -21.15 -2.01 -9.42
C THR A 59 -20.14 -2.07 -8.29
N VAL A 60 -18.85 -2.09 -8.64
CA VAL A 60 -17.73 -1.97 -7.70
C VAL A 60 -16.87 -0.79 -8.13
N ALA A 61 -16.72 0.21 -7.26
CA ALA A 61 -15.80 1.32 -7.49
C ALA A 61 -14.35 0.81 -7.56
N VAL A 62 -13.53 1.40 -8.42
CA VAL A 62 -12.13 0.95 -8.59
C VAL A 62 -11.31 1.06 -7.30
N SER A 63 -11.61 2.05 -6.45
CA SER A 63 -10.97 2.22 -5.14
C SER A 63 -11.21 1.04 -4.18
N ASN A 64 -12.30 0.28 -4.38
CA ASN A 64 -12.65 -0.88 -3.57
C ASN A 64 -12.21 -2.20 -4.23
N LEU A 65 -11.44 -2.19 -5.33
CA LEU A 65 -10.92 -3.41 -5.93
C LEU A 65 -9.66 -3.90 -5.20
N LYS A 66 -9.66 -5.19 -4.85
CA LYS A 66 -8.50 -5.89 -4.28
C LYS A 66 -7.87 -6.84 -5.29
N VAL A 67 -8.68 -7.66 -5.95
CA VAL A 67 -8.25 -8.62 -6.97
C VAL A 67 -9.26 -8.60 -8.11
N VAL A 68 -8.77 -8.63 -9.35
CA VAL A 68 -9.58 -8.80 -10.56
C VAL A 68 -9.02 -10.01 -11.31
N ARG A 69 -9.91 -10.90 -11.73
CA ARG A 69 -9.59 -12.10 -12.51
C ARG A 69 -10.52 -12.18 -13.70
N PHE A 70 -9.95 -12.55 -14.84
CA PHE A 70 -10.71 -12.76 -16.06
C PHE A 70 -11.05 -14.23 -16.22
N ASP A 71 -12.15 -14.50 -16.90
CA ASP A 71 -12.45 -15.83 -17.39
C ASP A 71 -11.29 -16.40 -18.23
N GLY A 72 -11.02 -17.69 -18.05
CA GLY A 72 -9.94 -18.39 -18.75
C GLY A 72 -8.52 -17.94 -18.38
N GLU A 73 -8.30 -17.17 -17.31
CA GLU A 73 -6.95 -16.75 -16.93
C GLU A 73 -6.04 -17.95 -16.57
N PRO A 74 -4.78 -18.00 -17.04
CA PRO A 74 -3.86 -19.09 -16.70
C PRO A 74 -3.61 -19.23 -15.19
N LEU A 75 -3.59 -20.47 -14.69
CA LEU A 75 -3.47 -20.76 -13.25
C LEU A 75 -2.21 -20.18 -12.60
N ASN A 76 -1.11 -20.13 -13.34
CA ASN A 76 0.17 -19.58 -12.88
C ASN A 76 0.10 -18.06 -12.63
N LEU A 77 -0.88 -17.31 -13.16
CA LEU A 77 -1.06 -15.91 -12.79
C LEU A 77 -1.39 -15.71 -11.32
N ASN A 78 -2.07 -16.66 -10.68
CA ASN A 78 -2.29 -16.61 -9.23
C ASN A 78 -0.97 -16.76 -8.46
N GLN A 79 -0.05 -17.58 -8.96
CA GLN A 79 1.30 -17.69 -8.40
C GLN A 79 2.08 -16.39 -8.59
N ALA A 80 2.00 -15.74 -9.76
CA ALA A 80 2.64 -14.44 -10.00
C ALA A 80 2.14 -13.38 -9.00
N ARG A 81 0.82 -13.24 -8.84
CA ARG A 81 0.22 -12.30 -7.88
C ARG A 81 0.60 -12.62 -6.43
N SER A 82 0.75 -13.90 -6.08
CA SER A 82 1.21 -14.29 -4.75
C SER A 82 2.66 -13.90 -4.51
N ASN A 83 3.55 -14.18 -5.47
CA ASN A 83 4.96 -13.78 -5.41
C ASN A 83 5.11 -12.26 -5.32
N GLU A 84 4.34 -11.51 -6.13
CA GLU A 84 4.35 -10.05 -6.07
C GLU A 84 3.99 -9.53 -4.67
N ARG A 85 2.93 -10.10 -4.04
CA ARG A 85 2.53 -9.71 -2.68
C ARG A 85 3.56 -10.05 -1.62
N SER A 86 4.33 -11.13 -1.80
CA SER A 86 5.39 -11.54 -0.88
C SER A 86 6.75 -10.91 -1.19
N GLY A 87 6.83 -9.96 -2.13
CA GLY A 87 8.08 -9.30 -2.52
C GLY A 87 8.96 -10.09 -3.50
N GLY A 88 8.53 -11.26 -3.97
CA GLY A 88 9.19 -12.05 -5.02
C GLY A 88 8.99 -11.45 -6.41
N LEU A 89 9.41 -10.20 -6.61
CA LEU A 89 9.10 -9.40 -7.79
C LEU A 89 9.69 -10.00 -9.08
N GLU A 90 10.92 -10.50 -9.05
CA GLU A 90 11.59 -11.12 -10.19
C GLU A 90 10.85 -12.37 -10.67
N LYS A 91 10.44 -13.23 -9.72
CA LYS A 91 9.69 -14.45 -10.03
C LYS A 91 8.30 -14.13 -10.57
N ALA A 92 7.62 -13.14 -9.98
CA ALA A 92 6.33 -12.68 -10.45
C ALA A 92 6.40 -12.15 -11.89
N LEU A 93 7.40 -11.31 -12.19
CA LEU A 93 7.62 -10.74 -13.52
C LEU A 93 7.88 -11.84 -14.56
N SER A 94 8.74 -12.81 -14.22
CA SER A 94 9.04 -13.95 -15.10
C SER A 94 7.78 -14.74 -15.49
N ILE A 95 6.90 -15.04 -14.52
CA ILE A 95 5.64 -15.76 -14.79
C ILE A 95 4.71 -14.94 -15.70
N ILE A 96 4.56 -13.64 -15.45
CA ILE A 96 3.69 -12.78 -16.28
C ILE A 96 4.21 -12.69 -17.72
N GLN A 97 5.53 -12.61 -17.90
CA GLN A 97 6.12 -12.61 -19.23
C GLN A 97 5.94 -13.95 -19.97
N GLU A 98 6.04 -15.07 -19.25
CA GLU A 98 5.75 -16.40 -19.82
C GLU A 98 4.30 -16.48 -20.32
N VAL A 99 3.34 -16.08 -19.49
CA VAL A 99 1.92 -16.04 -19.85
C VAL A 99 1.67 -15.09 -21.02
N SER A 100 2.36 -13.96 -21.07
CA SER A 100 2.23 -13.01 -22.19
C SER A 100 2.71 -13.60 -23.52
N ARG A 101 3.71 -14.49 -23.50
CA ARG A 101 4.25 -15.18 -24.68
C ARG A 101 3.39 -16.36 -25.12
N SER A 102 2.59 -16.95 -24.24
CA SER A 102 1.75 -18.13 -24.54
C SER A 102 0.50 -17.82 -25.39
N GLY A 103 0.38 -16.61 -25.95
CA GLY A 103 -0.67 -16.28 -26.92
C GLY A 103 -2.05 -16.03 -26.30
N VAL A 104 -2.15 -15.18 -25.28
CA VAL A 104 -3.44 -14.78 -24.67
C VAL A 104 -4.37 -14.17 -25.73
N SER A 105 -5.55 -14.74 -25.94
CA SER A 105 -6.52 -14.23 -26.92
C SER A 105 -7.36 -13.07 -26.39
N ASP A 106 -7.79 -13.12 -25.12
CA ASP A 106 -8.59 -12.06 -24.48
C ASP A 106 -7.81 -10.74 -24.39
N LYS A 107 -8.33 -9.70 -25.06
CA LYS A 107 -7.75 -8.35 -25.06
C LYS A 107 -7.73 -7.74 -23.65
N ARG A 108 -8.75 -8.03 -22.82
CA ARG A 108 -8.85 -7.52 -21.44
C ARG A 108 -7.71 -8.09 -20.59
N LEU A 109 -7.47 -9.39 -20.71
CA LEU A 109 -6.36 -10.06 -20.03
C LEU A 109 -5.01 -9.58 -20.57
N LYS A 110 -4.85 -9.38 -21.88
CA LYS A 110 -3.63 -8.77 -22.45
C LYS A 110 -3.32 -7.41 -21.81
N THR A 111 -4.31 -6.52 -21.70
CA THR A 111 -4.13 -5.22 -21.04
C THR A 111 -3.81 -5.36 -19.55
N GLU A 112 -4.44 -6.29 -18.83
CA GLU A 112 -4.10 -6.55 -17.42
C GLU A 112 -2.66 -7.09 -17.28
N LEU A 113 -2.18 -7.94 -18.18
CA LEU A 113 -0.79 -8.41 -18.15
C LEU A 113 0.22 -7.27 -18.37
N GLN A 114 -0.11 -6.31 -19.24
CA GLN A 114 0.69 -5.08 -19.40
C GLN A 114 0.71 -4.28 -18.10
N PHE A 115 -0.45 -4.09 -17.46
CA PHE A 115 -0.53 -3.41 -16.17
C PHE A 115 0.26 -4.13 -15.08
N LEU A 116 0.10 -5.45 -14.93
CA LEU A 116 0.81 -6.22 -13.92
C LEU A 116 2.33 -6.18 -14.12
N THR A 117 2.79 -6.21 -15.37
CA THR A 117 4.20 -6.00 -15.73
C THR A 117 4.68 -4.63 -15.26
N ALA A 118 3.95 -3.57 -15.64
CA ALA A 118 4.29 -2.20 -15.26
C ALA A 118 4.27 -1.99 -13.73
N ARG A 119 3.31 -2.61 -13.05
CA ARG A 119 3.19 -2.54 -11.58
C ARG A 119 4.36 -3.19 -10.87
N ILE A 120 4.78 -4.37 -11.32
CA ILE A 120 5.94 -5.06 -10.74
C ILE A 120 7.22 -4.28 -11.00
N MET A 121 7.42 -3.78 -12.21
CA MET A 121 8.59 -2.96 -12.54
C MET A 121 8.61 -1.65 -11.73
N GLY A 122 7.47 -1.01 -11.52
CA GLY A 122 7.33 0.13 -10.61
C GLY A 122 7.74 -0.21 -9.17
N LYS A 123 7.27 -1.35 -8.64
CA LYS A 123 7.69 -1.82 -7.31
C LYS A 123 9.19 -2.11 -7.23
N GLN A 124 9.78 -2.68 -8.28
CA GLN A 124 11.22 -2.90 -8.35
C GLN A 124 11.99 -1.58 -8.35
N ALA A 125 11.51 -0.56 -9.08
CA ALA A 125 12.11 0.77 -9.10
C ALA A 125 12.05 1.50 -7.75
N LEU A 126 10.97 1.30 -6.98
CA LEU A 126 10.86 1.85 -5.63
C LEU A 126 11.83 1.20 -4.63
N ALA A 127 12.27 -0.03 -4.89
CA ALA A 127 13.28 -0.73 -4.09
C ALA A 127 14.71 -0.49 -4.58
N ASP A 128 14.88 -0.24 -5.88
CA ASP A 128 16.16 -0.08 -6.57
C ASP A 128 16.05 1.07 -7.60
N PRO A 129 16.57 2.26 -7.28
CA PRO A 129 16.50 3.43 -8.15
C PRO A 129 17.08 3.20 -9.56
N THR A 130 18.00 2.24 -9.73
CA THR A 130 18.58 1.95 -11.05
C THR A 130 17.55 1.41 -12.05
N LYS A 131 16.41 0.89 -11.56
CA LYS A 131 15.31 0.37 -12.38
C LYS A 131 14.25 1.42 -12.74
N ALA A 132 14.39 2.67 -12.27
CA ALA A 132 13.39 3.72 -12.43
C ALA A 132 13.07 4.05 -13.90
N ALA A 133 14.08 4.17 -14.76
CA ALA A 133 13.87 4.51 -16.18
C ALA A 133 13.00 3.48 -16.91
N ALA A 134 13.29 2.19 -16.72
CA ALA A 134 12.52 1.11 -17.33
C ALA A 134 11.09 1.06 -16.79
N ALA A 135 10.90 1.28 -15.48
CA ALA A 135 9.57 1.34 -14.87
C ALA A 135 8.74 2.53 -15.40
N GLN A 136 9.36 3.69 -15.53
CA GLN A 136 8.73 4.89 -16.09
C GLN A 136 8.24 4.64 -17.52
N GLU A 137 9.06 4.03 -18.38
CA GLU A 137 8.69 3.74 -19.77
C GLU A 137 7.44 2.86 -19.84
N VAL A 138 7.41 1.73 -19.11
CA VAL A 138 6.29 0.78 -19.18
C VAL A 138 5.01 1.33 -18.55
N LEU A 139 5.11 2.11 -17.47
CA LEU A 139 3.96 2.77 -16.84
C LEU A 139 3.41 3.88 -17.74
N GLN A 140 4.26 4.70 -18.32
CA GLN A 140 3.84 5.78 -19.23
C GLN A 140 3.19 5.21 -20.50
N LYS A 141 3.75 4.13 -21.06
CA LYS A 141 3.17 3.41 -22.18
C LYS A 141 1.78 2.89 -21.84
N PHE A 142 1.64 2.17 -20.71
CA PHE A 142 0.34 1.67 -20.27
C PHE A 142 -0.71 2.79 -20.17
N ARG A 143 -0.36 3.91 -19.52
CA ARG A 143 -1.26 5.06 -19.35
C ARG A 143 -1.68 5.66 -20.70
N THR A 144 -0.73 5.83 -21.62
CA THR A 144 -0.99 6.43 -22.93
C THR A 144 -1.92 5.57 -23.77
N GLU A 145 -1.72 4.25 -23.76
CA GLU A 145 -2.50 3.28 -24.53
C GLU A 145 -3.86 2.95 -23.89
N ASN A 146 -4.02 3.14 -22.58
CA ASN A 146 -5.16 2.60 -21.81
C ASN A 146 -5.85 3.64 -20.92
N LYS A 147 -6.05 4.88 -21.42
CA LYS A 147 -6.64 6.01 -20.66
C LYS A 147 -8.02 5.73 -20.03
N THR A 148 -8.82 4.89 -20.67
CA THR A 148 -10.17 4.52 -20.21
C THR A 148 -10.20 3.23 -19.40
N ASN A 149 -9.05 2.65 -19.07
CA ASN A 149 -8.99 1.39 -18.34
C ASN A 149 -9.15 1.61 -16.83
N PHE A 150 -9.79 0.67 -16.14
CA PHE A 150 -9.98 0.68 -14.69
C PHE A 150 -8.67 0.72 -13.86
N ARG A 151 -7.53 0.35 -14.45
CA ARG A 151 -6.19 0.44 -13.85
C ARG A 151 -5.51 1.79 -14.06
N TYR A 152 -6.10 2.72 -14.81
CA TYR A 152 -5.47 3.97 -15.19
C TYR A 152 -4.99 4.80 -14.00
N LEU A 153 -5.85 4.98 -12.98
CA LEU A 153 -5.51 5.74 -11.78
C LEU A 153 -4.45 5.03 -10.92
N GLU A 154 -4.51 3.70 -10.83
CA GLU A 154 -3.49 2.88 -10.14
C GLU A 154 -2.10 3.02 -10.80
N ALA A 155 -2.05 2.94 -12.13
CA ALA A 155 -0.82 3.13 -12.90
C ALA A 155 -0.28 4.56 -12.78
N THR A 156 -1.17 5.55 -12.75
CA THR A 156 -0.79 6.97 -12.63
C THR A 156 -0.19 7.28 -11.27
N LEU A 157 -0.81 6.82 -10.17
CA LEU A 157 -0.24 6.94 -8.83
C LEU A 157 1.13 6.24 -8.72
N LEU A 158 1.25 5.02 -9.25
CA LEU A 158 2.52 4.30 -9.18
C LEU A 158 3.62 5.01 -9.98
N LEU A 159 3.30 5.58 -11.14
CA LEU A 159 4.26 6.39 -11.90
C LEU A 159 4.69 7.62 -11.11
N ALA A 160 3.76 8.29 -10.43
CA ALA A 160 4.07 9.41 -9.56
C ALA A 160 5.02 9.01 -8.42
N SER A 161 4.79 7.85 -7.78
CA SER A 161 5.71 7.33 -6.76
C SER A 161 7.10 7.03 -7.32
N VAL A 162 7.20 6.43 -8.51
CA VAL A 162 8.50 6.15 -9.16
C VAL A 162 9.24 7.44 -9.49
N GLN A 163 8.55 8.45 -10.01
CA GLN A 163 9.14 9.76 -10.30
C GLN A 163 9.56 10.51 -9.03
N SER A 164 8.72 10.46 -7.99
CA SER A 164 9.04 11.01 -6.67
C SER A 164 10.32 10.39 -6.10
N ALA A 165 10.45 9.06 -6.15
CA ALA A 165 11.64 8.36 -5.68
C ALA A 165 12.89 8.68 -6.54
N ALA A 166 12.71 9.01 -7.82
CA ALA A 166 13.77 9.47 -8.70
C ALA A 166 14.12 10.97 -8.55
N GLY A 167 13.42 11.70 -7.67
CA GLY A 167 13.62 13.15 -7.46
C GLY A 167 12.97 14.04 -8.53
N ALA A 168 12.16 13.47 -9.43
CA ALA A 168 11.42 14.18 -10.47
C ALA A 168 10.13 14.78 -9.88
N VAL A 169 10.28 15.85 -9.09
CA VAL A 169 9.22 16.45 -8.26
C VAL A 169 8.08 17.03 -9.10
N ASP A 170 8.39 17.78 -10.17
CA ASP A 170 7.37 18.45 -10.98
C ASP A 170 6.54 17.45 -11.80
N GLU A 171 7.17 16.40 -12.32
CA GLU A 171 6.51 15.33 -13.04
C GLU A 171 5.60 14.53 -12.10
N ALA A 172 6.10 14.13 -10.93
CA ALA A 172 5.30 13.44 -9.92
C ALA A 172 4.10 14.28 -9.48
N LYS A 173 4.30 15.59 -9.24
CA LYS A 173 3.24 16.54 -8.88
C LYS A 173 2.16 16.60 -9.96
N THR A 174 2.54 16.69 -11.23
CA THR A 174 1.60 16.73 -12.37
C THR A 174 0.72 15.48 -12.39
N LEU A 175 1.30 14.30 -12.19
CA LEU A 175 0.56 13.03 -12.15
C LEU A 175 -0.40 12.93 -10.97
N LEU A 176 0.02 13.40 -9.79
CA LEU A 176 -0.85 13.42 -8.61
C LEU A 176 -2.04 14.37 -8.80
N GLN A 177 -1.79 15.56 -9.36
CA GLN A 177 -2.85 16.52 -9.69
C GLN A 177 -3.83 15.96 -10.72
N GLU A 178 -3.36 15.19 -11.70
CA GLU A 178 -4.21 14.48 -12.65
C GLU A 178 -5.15 13.48 -11.93
N VAL A 179 -4.64 12.71 -10.97
CA VAL A 179 -5.47 11.78 -10.18
C VAL A 179 -6.45 12.52 -9.27
N GLN A 180 -6.07 13.67 -8.71
CA GLN A 180 -6.97 14.51 -7.90
C GLN A 180 -8.19 15.04 -8.70
N GLN A 181 -8.06 15.17 -10.02
CA GLN A 181 -9.17 15.58 -10.90
C GLN A 181 -10.14 14.43 -11.22
N ALA A 182 -9.75 13.17 -10.97
CA ALA A 182 -10.60 12.02 -11.24
C ALA A 182 -11.78 11.95 -10.24
N PRO A 183 -13.00 11.55 -10.66
CA PRO A 183 -14.18 11.50 -9.81
C PRO A 183 -14.22 10.24 -8.92
N VAL A 184 -13.09 9.86 -8.33
CA VAL A 184 -12.97 8.68 -7.46
C VAL A 184 -12.34 9.08 -6.14
N THR A 185 -13.17 9.34 -5.13
CA THR A 185 -12.75 9.91 -3.82
C THR A 185 -11.54 9.22 -3.23
N GLY A 186 -11.52 7.88 -3.18
CA GLY A 186 -10.38 7.14 -2.62
C GLY A 186 -9.04 7.43 -3.32
N TYR A 187 -9.05 7.60 -4.65
CA TYR A 187 -7.86 8.00 -5.41
C TYR A 187 -7.53 9.48 -5.25
N GLN A 188 -8.54 10.35 -5.16
CA GLN A 188 -8.33 11.79 -4.93
C GLN A 188 -7.64 12.05 -3.59
N LEU A 189 -8.10 11.36 -2.54
CA LEU A 189 -7.54 11.49 -1.20
C LEU A 189 -6.12 10.93 -1.16
N GLN A 190 -5.89 9.73 -1.71
CA GLN A 190 -4.55 9.14 -1.81
C GLN A 190 -3.57 10.07 -2.54
N ALA A 191 -3.97 10.62 -3.69
CA ALA A 191 -3.15 11.54 -4.44
C ALA A 191 -2.83 12.84 -3.67
N GLY A 192 -3.77 13.33 -2.86
CA GLY A 192 -3.55 14.49 -2.00
C GLY A 192 -2.55 14.22 -0.87
N VAL A 193 -2.63 13.05 -0.23
CA VAL A 193 -1.66 12.61 0.78
C VAL A 193 -0.27 12.52 0.15
N ASP A 194 -0.16 11.85 -1.00
CA ASP A 194 1.11 11.66 -1.69
C ASP A 194 1.69 12.98 -2.21
N LEU A 195 0.84 13.94 -2.62
CA LEU A 195 1.25 15.29 -2.98
C LEU A 195 1.83 16.04 -1.79
N GLY A 196 1.18 15.96 -0.62
CA GLY A 196 1.69 16.55 0.61
C GLY A 196 3.06 15.98 0.98
N ARG A 197 3.22 14.65 0.91
CA ARG A 197 4.50 13.97 1.17
C ARG A 197 5.60 14.39 0.18
N LEU A 198 5.27 14.44 -1.10
CA LEU A 198 6.18 14.86 -2.16
C LEU A 198 6.71 16.29 -1.92
N LEU A 199 5.79 17.23 -1.64
CA LEU A 199 6.15 18.64 -1.40
C LEU A 199 6.97 18.78 -0.11
N LEU A 200 6.62 18.03 0.94
CA LEU A 200 7.36 18.03 2.20
C LEU A 200 8.80 17.52 2.00
N GLN A 201 8.97 16.43 1.25
CA GLN A 201 10.29 15.88 0.90
C GLN A 201 11.10 16.86 0.05
N ALA A 202 10.44 17.65 -0.80
CA ALA A 202 11.07 18.71 -1.60
C ALA A 202 11.39 19.99 -0.79
N GLY A 203 11.02 20.04 0.51
CA GLY A 203 11.23 21.20 1.38
C GLY A 203 10.15 22.29 1.28
N ASP A 204 9.11 22.09 0.47
CA ASP A 204 7.96 23.00 0.39
C ASP A 204 6.93 22.68 1.49
N ALA A 205 7.26 23.05 2.73
CA ALA A 205 6.41 22.79 3.89
C ALA A 205 5.05 23.50 3.81
N ALA A 206 4.99 24.67 3.16
CA ALA A 206 3.74 25.43 3.01
C ALA A 206 2.80 24.78 1.99
N GLY A 207 3.33 24.39 0.83
CA GLY A 207 2.57 23.63 -0.18
C GLY A 207 2.13 22.26 0.33
N ALA A 208 3.01 21.57 1.07
CA ALA A 208 2.69 20.29 1.71
C ALA A 208 1.53 20.42 2.69
N GLN A 209 1.58 21.42 3.58
CA GLN A 209 0.52 21.69 4.54
C GLN A 209 -0.81 21.97 3.84
N ALA A 210 -0.82 22.78 2.78
CA ALA A 210 -2.03 23.06 2.01
C ALA A 210 -2.63 21.78 1.36
N ALA A 211 -1.77 20.88 0.87
CA ALA A 211 -2.21 19.59 0.31
C ALA A 211 -2.83 18.70 1.39
N PHE A 212 -2.21 18.60 2.57
CA PHE A 212 -2.74 17.83 3.69
C PHE A 212 -4.05 18.42 4.24
N ASP A 213 -4.14 19.75 4.38
CA ASP A 213 -5.36 20.43 4.82
C ASP A 213 -6.55 20.15 3.89
N SER A 214 -6.31 20.12 2.57
CA SER A 214 -7.33 19.76 1.57
C SER A 214 -7.87 18.34 1.80
N VAL A 215 -7.00 17.37 2.10
CA VAL A 215 -7.40 15.99 2.38
C VAL A 215 -8.13 15.88 3.72
N ILE A 216 -7.63 16.54 4.77
CA ILE A 216 -8.29 16.57 6.09
C ILE A 216 -9.72 17.08 5.93
N GLN A 217 -9.91 18.22 5.26
CA GLN A 217 -11.23 18.82 5.07
C GLN A 217 -12.19 17.86 4.33
N LYS A 218 -11.72 17.16 3.30
CA LYS A 218 -12.54 16.23 2.51
C LYS A 218 -12.82 14.90 3.20
N SER A 219 -12.03 14.54 4.21
CA SER A 219 -12.11 13.24 4.90
C SER A 219 -12.89 13.30 6.22
N GLN A 220 -13.24 14.50 6.69
CA GLN A 220 -13.98 14.67 7.94
C GLN A 220 -15.34 13.97 7.91
N GLY A 221 -15.58 13.08 8.88
CA GLY A 221 -16.84 12.36 9.02
C GLY A 221 -17.02 11.17 8.07
N ASP A 222 -16.03 10.86 7.23
CA ASP A 222 -16.04 9.68 6.37
C ASP A 222 -15.12 8.60 6.94
N GLU A 223 -15.71 7.57 7.55
CA GLU A 223 -14.97 6.42 8.09
C GLU A 223 -14.12 5.71 7.03
N SER A 224 -14.56 5.70 5.77
CA SER A 224 -13.80 5.08 4.68
C SER A 224 -12.56 5.88 4.28
N ALA A 225 -12.50 7.15 4.70
CA ALA A 225 -11.38 8.07 4.49
C ALA A 225 -10.46 8.20 5.72
N ALA A 226 -10.73 7.47 6.82
CA ALA A 226 -9.98 7.60 8.07
C ALA A 226 -8.46 7.47 7.91
N GLY A 227 -7.99 6.52 7.08
CA GLY A 227 -6.56 6.38 6.79
C GLY A 227 -5.95 7.63 6.15
N ALA A 228 -6.63 8.22 5.14
CA ALA A 228 -6.17 9.44 4.49
C ALA A 228 -6.22 10.67 5.42
N LEU A 229 -7.22 10.72 6.31
CA LEU A 229 -7.34 11.73 7.35
C LEU A 229 -6.12 11.70 8.28
N TYR A 230 -5.83 10.54 8.88
CA TYR A 230 -4.73 10.43 9.82
C TYR A 230 -3.36 10.61 9.17
N ASP A 231 -3.15 10.05 7.97
CA ASP A 231 -1.93 10.27 7.18
C ASP A 231 -1.69 11.77 6.93
N SER A 232 -2.75 12.52 6.66
CA SER A 232 -2.67 13.96 6.41
C SER A 232 -2.46 14.76 7.69
N MET A 233 -3.05 14.35 8.81
CA MET A 233 -2.78 14.97 10.11
C MET A 233 -1.32 14.78 10.55
N LEU A 234 -0.78 13.57 10.38
CA LEU A 234 0.64 13.29 10.62
C LEU A 234 1.54 14.15 9.71
N GLY A 235 1.20 14.22 8.42
CA GLY A 235 1.93 15.06 7.46
C GLY A 235 1.88 16.55 7.80
N LYS A 236 0.71 17.06 8.21
CA LYS A 236 0.54 18.45 8.66
C LYS A 236 1.36 18.74 9.91
N ALA A 237 1.37 17.83 10.90
CA ALA A 237 2.20 17.99 12.09
C ALA A 237 3.69 18.08 11.72
N ALA A 238 4.16 17.27 10.78
CA ALA A 238 5.54 17.37 10.28
C ALA A 238 5.81 18.72 9.58
N CYS A 239 4.86 19.25 8.81
CA CYS A 239 4.99 20.59 8.21
C CYS A 239 5.13 21.68 9.30
N LEU A 240 4.27 21.65 10.31
CA LEU A 240 4.29 22.61 11.43
C LEU A 240 5.58 22.51 12.24
N GLN A 241 6.08 21.30 12.48
CA GLN A 241 7.36 21.07 13.14
C GLN A 241 8.52 21.76 12.38
N LEU A 242 8.59 21.58 11.06
CA LEU A 242 9.59 22.24 10.21
C LEU A 242 9.47 23.76 10.20
N GLN A 243 8.24 24.27 10.35
CA GLN A 243 7.94 25.70 10.45
C GLN A 243 8.13 26.26 11.87
N ASN A 244 8.68 25.48 12.81
CA ASN A 244 8.82 25.82 14.24
C ASN A 244 7.49 26.10 14.98
N SER A 245 6.35 25.72 14.41
CA SER A 245 5.04 25.78 15.06
C SER A 245 4.79 24.51 15.88
N VAL A 246 5.72 24.22 16.81
CA VAL A 246 5.85 22.90 17.46
C VAL A 246 4.67 22.58 18.39
N ASP A 247 4.12 23.58 19.09
CA ASP A 247 2.96 23.37 19.96
C ASP A 247 1.70 22.98 19.17
N GLU A 248 1.50 23.57 17.99
CA GLU A 248 0.41 23.19 17.08
C GLU A 248 0.61 21.78 16.51
N ALA A 249 1.85 21.42 16.17
CA ALA A 249 2.18 20.06 15.75
C ALA A 249 1.84 19.04 16.84
N ILE A 250 2.21 19.30 18.10
CA ILE A 250 1.89 18.44 19.24
C ILE A 250 0.37 18.30 19.41
N ALA A 251 -0.39 19.39 19.33
CA ALA A 251 -1.85 19.35 19.46
C ALA A 251 -2.50 18.46 18.40
N ILE A 252 -2.03 18.52 17.15
CA ILE A 252 -2.53 17.63 16.08
C ILE A 252 -2.18 16.17 16.37
N LEU A 253 -0.96 15.90 16.84
CA LEU A 253 -0.52 14.54 17.14
C LEU A 253 -1.32 13.94 18.32
N GLU A 254 -1.66 14.75 19.32
CA GLU A 254 -2.55 14.34 20.42
C GLU A 254 -3.97 14.05 19.95
N ASP A 255 -4.47 14.82 18.98
CA ASP A 255 -5.76 14.55 18.35
C ASP A 255 -5.75 13.21 17.59
N VAL A 256 -4.68 12.92 16.84
CA VAL A 256 -4.49 11.61 16.18
C VAL A 256 -4.45 10.48 17.22
N ILE A 257 -3.64 10.63 18.28
CA ILE A 257 -3.49 9.60 19.33
C ILE A 257 -4.82 9.32 20.04
N SER A 258 -5.62 10.34 20.29
CA SER A 258 -6.88 10.19 21.02
C SER A 258 -8.04 9.67 20.17
N LYS A 259 -8.08 9.98 18.87
CA LYS A 259 -9.18 9.62 17.96
C LYS A 259 -8.93 8.35 17.14
N SER A 260 -7.67 7.99 16.89
CA SER A 260 -7.35 6.78 16.14
C SER A 260 -7.77 5.54 16.92
N PRO A 261 -8.45 4.56 16.29
CA PRO A 261 -8.80 3.32 16.97
C PRO A 261 -7.53 2.53 17.32
N ALA A 262 -7.58 1.75 18.40
CA ALA A 262 -6.42 0.97 18.88
C ALA A 262 -5.87 -0.04 17.85
N SER A 263 -6.67 -0.40 16.84
CA SER A 263 -6.26 -1.26 15.73
C SER A 263 -5.35 -0.55 14.71
N GLU A 264 -5.31 0.78 14.69
CA GLU A 264 -4.45 1.59 13.81
C GLU A 264 -3.05 1.75 14.43
N THR A 265 -2.42 0.62 14.75
CA THR A 265 -1.14 0.54 15.48
C THR A 265 -0.03 1.33 14.81
N ARG A 266 0.05 1.28 13.47
CA ARG A 266 1.02 2.06 12.68
C ARG A 266 0.85 3.57 12.85
N THR A 267 -0.38 4.06 12.70
CA THR A 267 -0.73 5.48 12.84
C THR A 267 -0.41 5.98 14.25
N LEU A 268 -0.81 5.21 15.27
CA LEU A 268 -0.54 5.53 16.67
C LEU A 268 0.97 5.55 16.96
N ALA A 269 1.72 4.54 16.50
CA ALA A 269 3.17 4.49 16.66
C ALA A 269 3.86 5.69 16.01
N GLU A 270 3.46 6.06 14.79
CA GLU A 270 4.02 7.21 14.09
C GLU A 270 3.69 8.53 14.81
N ALA A 271 2.46 8.70 15.29
CA ALA A 271 2.07 9.89 16.06
C ALA A 271 2.93 10.07 17.32
N TRP A 272 3.21 8.99 18.05
CA TRP A 272 4.07 9.03 19.23
C TRP A 272 5.53 9.34 18.90
N VAL A 273 6.09 8.75 17.83
CA VAL A 273 7.45 9.10 17.37
C VAL A 273 7.54 10.59 17.04
N ARG A 274 6.61 11.12 16.23
CA ARG A 274 6.61 12.54 15.83
C ARG A 274 6.37 13.46 17.02
N LYS A 275 5.56 13.05 18.00
CA LYS A 275 5.35 13.81 19.24
C LYS A 275 6.65 13.87 20.05
N GLY A 276 7.38 12.75 20.13
CA GLY A 276 8.72 12.71 20.70
C GLY A 276 9.68 13.67 19.99
N ASP A 277 9.68 13.69 18.66
CA ASP A 277 10.54 14.58 17.86
C ASP A 277 10.23 16.06 18.14
N CYS A 278 8.95 16.43 18.24
CA CYS A 278 8.51 17.77 18.61
C CYS A 278 8.97 18.15 20.04
N LEU A 279 8.81 17.25 21.01
CA LEU A 279 9.23 17.49 22.40
C LEU A 279 10.75 17.65 22.53
N ARG A 280 11.53 16.92 21.71
CA ARG A 280 12.99 17.15 21.62
C ARG A 280 13.34 18.54 21.11
N GLN A 281 12.63 19.02 20.08
CA GLN A 281 12.84 20.38 19.55
C GLN A 281 12.53 21.46 20.58
N LYS A 282 11.61 21.18 21.52
CA LYS A 282 11.33 22.04 22.69
C LYS A 282 12.31 21.86 23.87
N ASN A 283 13.31 20.98 23.75
CA ASN A 283 14.20 20.57 24.84
C ASN A 283 13.48 19.93 26.05
N GLU A 284 12.28 19.37 25.84
CA GLU A 284 11.52 18.63 26.86
C GLU A 284 11.95 17.15 26.90
N THR A 285 13.23 16.90 27.20
CA THR A 285 13.87 15.57 27.08
C THR A 285 13.10 14.45 27.77
N LYS A 286 12.59 14.68 29.00
CA LYS A 286 11.84 13.65 29.73
C LYS A 286 10.51 13.29 29.04
N ALA A 287 9.80 14.29 28.52
CA ALA A 287 8.55 14.07 27.81
C ALA A 287 8.78 13.35 26.48
N ALA A 288 9.83 13.74 25.74
CA ALA A 288 10.24 13.06 24.52
C ALA A 288 10.57 11.58 24.78
N LEU A 289 11.32 11.31 25.83
CA LEU A 289 11.68 9.96 26.23
C LEU A 289 10.44 9.09 26.51
N MET A 290 9.45 9.64 27.23
CA MET A 290 8.19 8.95 27.48
C MET A 290 7.40 8.66 26.19
N ALA A 291 7.43 9.58 25.23
CA ALA A 291 6.78 9.38 23.94
C ALA A 291 7.39 8.21 23.14
N TYR A 292 8.73 8.13 23.06
CA TYR A 292 9.39 7.01 22.37
C TYR A 292 9.24 5.68 23.12
N LEU A 293 9.26 5.69 24.47
CA LEU A 293 8.98 4.50 25.27
C LEU A 293 7.57 3.96 25.01
N HIS A 294 6.59 4.82 24.77
CA HIS A 294 5.23 4.40 24.43
C HIS A 294 5.22 3.52 23.16
N VAL A 295 6.07 3.85 22.18
CA VAL A 295 6.25 3.03 20.96
C VAL A 295 6.96 1.72 21.28
N ASP A 296 8.05 1.77 22.05
CA ASP A 296 8.82 0.59 22.45
C ASP A 296 7.97 -0.47 23.16
N VAL A 297 7.04 -0.01 24.02
CA VAL A 297 6.23 -0.89 24.87
C VAL A 297 4.93 -1.31 24.18
N LEU A 298 4.20 -0.38 23.56
CA LEU A 298 2.86 -0.68 23.02
C LEU A 298 2.85 -1.05 21.55
N TYR A 299 3.85 -0.60 20.78
CA TYR A 299 3.90 -0.83 19.33
C TYR A 299 5.20 -1.51 18.84
N PRO A 300 5.77 -2.50 19.55
CA PRO A 300 6.99 -3.19 19.10
C PRO A 300 6.79 -4.04 17.83
N GLY A 301 5.52 -4.22 17.43
CA GLY A 301 5.10 -4.89 16.20
C GLY A 301 5.17 -3.99 14.96
N GLU A 302 5.36 -2.68 15.10
CA GLU A 302 5.54 -1.72 14.00
C GLU A 302 7.03 -1.49 13.73
N PRO A 303 7.68 -2.22 12.80
CA PRO A 303 9.14 -2.32 12.76
C PRO A 303 9.84 -0.99 12.46
N ALA A 304 9.26 -0.18 11.58
CA ALA A 304 9.86 1.09 11.16
C ALA A 304 9.85 2.12 12.29
N GLN A 305 8.67 2.32 12.92
CA GLN A 305 8.48 3.24 14.03
C GLN A 305 9.23 2.77 15.28
N HIS A 306 9.23 1.47 15.55
CA HIS A 306 9.96 0.92 16.69
C HIS A 306 11.48 1.03 16.53
N ALA A 307 12.03 0.78 15.33
CA ALA A 307 13.45 1.01 15.05
C ALA A 307 13.84 2.49 15.23
N GLU A 308 13.00 3.41 14.76
CA GLU A 308 13.20 4.85 14.96
C GLU A 308 13.17 5.21 16.45
N ALA A 309 12.14 4.77 17.18
CA ALA A 309 12.00 5.01 18.61
C ALA A 309 13.21 4.50 19.42
N LEU A 310 13.69 3.28 19.14
CA LEU A 310 14.88 2.73 19.78
C LEU A 310 16.12 3.59 19.53
N ALA A 311 16.33 4.07 18.30
CA ALA A 311 17.45 4.96 17.99
C ALA A 311 17.35 6.27 18.78
N ARG A 312 16.15 6.86 18.87
CA ARG A 312 15.91 8.07 19.68
C ARG A 312 16.12 7.82 21.17
N LEU A 313 15.71 6.67 21.68
CA LEU A 313 15.95 6.28 23.07
C LEU A 313 17.44 6.15 23.37
N THR A 314 18.21 5.52 22.49
CA THR A 314 19.68 5.45 22.60
C THR A 314 20.30 6.84 22.72
N GLU A 315 19.88 7.80 21.89
CA GLU A 315 20.36 9.19 21.92
C GLU A 315 20.00 9.93 23.23
N LEU A 316 18.87 9.61 23.86
CA LEU A 316 18.33 10.35 25.00
C LEU A 316 18.70 9.76 26.37
N TRP A 317 18.90 8.44 26.48
CA TRP A 317 19.14 7.79 27.77
C TRP A 317 20.48 8.18 28.40
N GLY A 318 21.56 8.22 27.63
CA GLY A 318 22.91 8.55 28.13
C GLY A 318 22.97 9.91 28.82
N PRO A 319 22.57 11.02 28.14
CA PRO A 319 22.52 12.35 28.75
C PRO A 319 21.63 12.47 29.99
N THR A 320 20.69 11.53 30.20
CA THR A 320 19.83 11.49 31.39
C THR A 320 20.37 10.64 32.54
N GLY A 321 21.59 10.12 32.42
CA GLY A 321 22.25 9.32 33.46
C GLY A 321 21.89 7.83 33.44
N HIS A 322 21.33 7.32 32.34
CA HIS A 322 20.90 5.93 32.19
C HIS A 322 21.62 5.24 31.03
N GLU A 323 22.95 5.22 31.08
CA GLU A 323 23.81 4.65 30.04
C GLU A 323 23.51 3.16 29.76
N ASP A 324 23.17 2.41 30.80
CA ASP A 324 22.72 1.01 30.72
C ASP A 324 21.53 0.84 29.76
N ARG A 325 20.54 1.74 29.85
CA ARG A 325 19.36 1.74 28.98
C ARG A 325 19.67 2.17 27.56
N ALA A 326 20.64 3.07 27.37
CA ALA A 326 21.10 3.45 26.04
C ALA A 326 21.73 2.24 25.32
N ILE A 327 22.58 1.49 26.03
CA ILE A 327 23.21 0.27 25.51
C ILE A 327 22.15 -0.78 25.15
N GLU A 328 21.17 -1.01 26.03
CA GLU A 328 20.09 -1.97 25.79
C GLU A 328 19.25 -1.60 24.54
N ALA A 329 18.85 -0.33 24.42
CA ALA A 329 18.08 0.14 23.27
C ALA A 329 18.87 -0.02 21.95
N SER A 330 20.17 0.28 21.98
CA SER A 330 21.07 0.10 20.84
C SER A 330 21.24 -1.38 20.45
N ALA A 331 21.39 -2.27 21.44
CA ALA A 331 21.48 -3.72 21.21
C ALA A 331 20.18 -4.25 20.56
N ARG A 332 19.02 -3.85 21.09
CA ARG A 332 17.71 -4.24 20.51
C ARG A 332 17.53 -3.71 19.08
N LEU A 333 17.97 -2.48 18.80
CA LEU A 333 17.91 -1.89 17.47
C LEU A 333 18.73 -2.70 16.45
N THR A 334 19.97 -3.05 16.81
CA THR A 334 20.88 -3.79 15.93
C THR A 334 20.48 -5.25 15.76
N GLU A 335 20.01 -5.91 16.81
CA GLU A 335 19.55 -7.30 16.79
C GLU A 335 18.26 -7.46 15.97
N ARG A 336 17.24 -6.63 16.22
CA ARG A 336 15.92 -6.78 15.60
C ARG A 336 15.82 -6.11 14.24
N TYR A 337 16.57 -5.04 14.01
CA TYR A 337 16.44 -4.20 12.82
C TYR A 337 17.79 -3.91 12.13
N PRO A 338 18.62 -4.93 11.84
CA PRO A 338 19.98 -4.74 11.30
C PRO A 338 20.01 -4.01 9.95
N ASN A 339 18.94 -4.14 9.16
CA ASN A 339 18.82 -3.51 7.85
C ASN A 339 18.15 -2.13 7.89
N SER A 340 17.68 -1.68 9.06
CA SER A 340 17.04 -0.36 9.18
C SER A 340 18.04 0.78 8.94
N PRO A 341 17.59 1.92 8.39
CA PRO A 341 18.44 3.10 8.28
C PRO A 341 18.92 3.59 9.65
N TRP A 342 18.16 3.31 10.72
CA TRP A 342 18.46 3.70 12.09
C TRP A 342 19.61 2.90 12.70
N ALA A 343 19.65 1.57 12.48
CA ALA A 343 20.78 0.73 12.91
C ALA A 343 22.09 1.13 12.21
N LYS A 344 22.02 1.49 10.92
CA LYS A 344 23.19 1.90 10.13
C LYS A 344 23.77 3.25 10.57
N LYS A 345 22.93 4.17 11.06
CA LYS A 345 23.38 5.47 11.59
C LYS A 345 24.11 5.33 12.92
N GLY A 346 23.74 4.36 13.76
CA GLY A 346 24.36 4.14 15.08
C GLY A 346 25.74 3.48 15.05
N GLY A 347 26.10 2.76 13.98
CA GLY A 347 27.38 2.04 13.87
C GLY A 347 28.59 2.87 13.42
N ALA A 348 28.41 4.14 13.06
CA ALA A 348 29.48 4.99 12.51
C ALA A 348 30.21 5.86 13.56
N GLY A 349 29.98 5.62 14.85
CA GLY A 349 30.53 6.42 15.95
C GLY A 349 31.21 5.62 17.07
N GLY A 350 31.72 4.42 16.76
CA GLY A 350 32.52 3.60 17.67
C GLY A 350 34.01 3.89 17.55
#